data_AF-B6BSD4-F1
#
_entry.id   AF-B6BSD4-F1
#
_cell.length_a   1.000
_cell.length_b   1.000
_cell.length_c   1.000
_cell.angle_alpha   90.00
_cell.angle_beta   90.00
_cell.angle_gamma   90.00
#
_symmetry.space_group_name_H-M   'P 1'
#
loop_
_entity.id
_entity.type
_entity.pdbx_description
1 polymer ?
#
loop_
_entity_poly.entity_id
_entity_poly.type
_entity_poly.pdbx_seq_one_letter_code
_entity_poly.pdbx_strand_id
1 'polypeptide(L)' 'MKIIIQSVKNFFKSKEKKGLKPIFFESIGDQNTPRDERRKNLINILEKNGFKIKNKR' A
#
# COMPACT_ATOMS: atom_id res chain seq x y z
N MET A 1 7.70 7.83 22.34
CA MET A 1 7.67 7.31 20.95
C MET A 1 8.78 8.01 20.17
N LYS A 2 9.80 7.29 19.69
CA LYS A 2 10.96 7.91 19.03
C LYS A 2 10.67 8.03 17.53
N ILE A 3 10.59 9.25 17.00
CA ILE A 3 10.42 9.49 15.56
C ILE A 3 11.76 9.17 14.89
N ILE A 4 11.75 8.20 13.97
CA ILE A 4 12.94 7.81 13.21
C ILE A 4 12.77 8.36 11.79
N ILE A 5 13.56 9.39 11.46
CA ILE A 5 13.63 9.92 10.10
C ILE A 5 14.63 9.06 9.33
N GLN A 6 14.17 8.39 8.27
CA GLN A 6 14.99 7.55 7.41
C GLN A 6 14.59 7.74 5.95
N SER A 7 15.52 7.52 5.03
CA SER A 7 15.22 7.55 3.60
C SER A 7 14.24 6.42 3.24
N VAL A 8 13.42 6.66 2.21
CA VAL A 8 12.47 5.67 1.68
C VAL A 8 13.18 4.35 1.34
N LYS A 9 14.38 4.43 0.73
CA LYS A 9 15.20 3.24 0.41
C LYS A 9 15.57 2.43 1.64
N ASN A 10 15.96 3.09 2.73
CA ASN A 10 16.30 2.42 3.98
C ASN A 10 15.07 1.80 4.64
N PHE A 11 13.92 2.48 4.56
CA PHE A 11 12.64 1.92 5.01
C PHE A 11 12.32 0.61 4.28
N PHE A 12 12.36 0.59 2.94
CA PHE A 12 12.09 -0.64 2.17
C PHE A 12 13.06 -1.78 2.52
N LYS A 13 14.36 -1.50 2.57
CA LYS A 13 15.37 -2.49 2.99
C LYS A 13 15.10 -3.05 4.39
N SER A 14 14.66 -2.21 5.33
CA SER A 14 14.36 -2.64 6.69
C SER A 14 13.13 -3.56 6.76
N LYS A 15 12.15 -3.38 5.86
CA LYS A 15 10.94 -4.21 5.78
C LYS A 15 11.24 -5.52 5.08
N GLU A 16 12.01 -5.48 4.00
CA GLU A 16 12.47 -6.67 3.27
C GLU A 16 13.30 -7.59 4.17
N LYS A 17 14.24 -7.04 4.97
CA LYS A 17 14.98 -7.81 5.98
C LYS A 17 14.10 -8.52 7.01
N LYS A 18 12.86 -8.06 7.20
CA LYS A 18 11.86 -8.65 8.10
C LYS A 18 10.89 -9.59 7.36
N GLY A 19 11.09 -9.83 6.07
CA GLY A 19 10.17 -10.59 5.22
C GLY A 19 8.86 -9.86 4.90
N LEU A 20 8.81 -8.53 5.09
CA LEU A 20 7.60 -7.73 4.87
C LEU A 20 7.68 -6.98 3.53
N LYS A 21 6.58 -7.01 2.77
CA LYS A 21 6.42 -6.25 1.54
C LYS A 21 5.44 -5.07 1.75
N PRO A 22 5.87 -3.81 1.65
CA PRO A 22 4.99 -2.65 1.82
C PRO A 22 4.06 -2.47 0.61
N ILE A 23 2.87 -3.09 0.66
CA ILE A 23 1.91 -3.07 -0.46
C ILE A 23 1.16 -1.73 -0.61
N PHE A 24 1.11 -0.91 0.43
CA PHE A 24 0.41 0.39 0.47
C PHE A 24 1.36 1.60 0.41
N PHE A 25 2.48 1.47 -0.30
CA PHE A 25 3.33 2.62 -0.57
C PHE A 25 2.77 3.52 -1.68
N GLU A 26 2.09 2.93 -2.66
CA GLU A 26 1.31 3.68 -3.65
C GLU A 26 0.06 4.27 -2.97
N SER A 27 -0.24 5.53 -3.26
CA SER A 27 -1.46 6.18 -2.76
C SER A 27 -2.71 5.54 -3.37
N ILE A 28 -3.72 5.28 -2.54
CA ILE A 28 -5.04 4.80 -2.99
C ILE A 28 -6.03 5.94 -3.24
N GLY A 29 -5.63 7.17 -2.92
CA GLY A 29 -6.47 8.37 -2.90
C GLY A 29 -6.31 9.14 -1.58
N ASP A 30 -6.78 10.37 -1.57
CA ASP A 30 -6.77 11.29 -0.44
C ASP A 30 -8.20 11.57 0.08
N GLN A 31 -8.35 12.60 0.92
CA GLN A 31 -9.65 13.00 1.47
C GLN A 31 -10.64 13.47 0.40
N ASN A 32 -10.16 13.97 -0.73
CA ASN A 32 -10.99 14.45 -1.84
C ASN A 32 -11.37 13.34 -2.81
N THR A 33 -10.68 12.19 -2.74
CA THR A 33 -10.92 11.09 -3.66
C THR A 33 -12.25 10.39 -3.33
N PRO A 34 -13.18 10.31 -4.30
CA PRO A 34 -14.45 9.61 -4.14
C PRO A 34 -14.27 8.18 -3.62
N ARG A 35 -15.25 7.71 -2.85
CA ARG A 35 -15.21 6.38 -2.23
C ARG A 35 -15.02 5.26 -3.27
N ASP A 36 -15.71 5.35 -4.39
CA ASP A 36 -15.66 4.33 -5.45
C ASP A 36 -14.31 4.30 -6.16
N GLU A 37 -13.69 5.46 -6.35
CA GLU A 37 -12.35 5.57 -6.92
C GLU A 37 -11.30 5.00 -5.97
N ARG A 38 -11.36 5.33 -4.67
CA ARG A 38 -10.50 4.70 -3.66
C ARG A 38 -10.65 3.19 -3.62
N ARG A 39 -11.88 2.69 -3.75
CA ARG A 39 -12.16 1.25 -3.79
C ARG A 39 -11.51 0.59 -5.02
N LYS A 40 -11.64 1.21 -6.18
CA LYS A 40 -11.01 0.72 -7.43
C LYS A 40 -9.48 0.70 -7.31
N ASN A 41 -8.89 1.76 -6.78
CA ASN A 41 -7.44 1.87 -6.57
C ASN A 41 -6.92 0.81 -5.59
N LEU A 42 -7.65 0.60 -4.49
CA LEU A 42 -7.34 -0.45 -3.53
C LEU A 42 -7.35 -1.85 -4.16
N ILE A 43 -8.40 -2.18 -4.92
CA ILE A 43 -8.50 -3.46 -5.61
C ILE A 43 -7.30 -3.63 -6.57
N ASN A 44 -7.00 -2.61 -7.37
CA ASN A 44 -5.88 -2.66 -8.31
C ASN A 44 -4.53 -2.93 -7.62
N ILE A 45 -4.25 -2.27 -6.49
CA ILE A 45 -3.01 -2.47 -5.73
C ILE A 45 -2.94 -3.88 -5.14
N LEU A 46 -4.05 -4.40 -4.63
CA LEU A 46 -4.11 -5.77 -4.12
C LEU A 46 -3.87 -6.78 -5.25
N GLU A 47 -4.47 -6.60 -6.42
CA GLU A 47 -4.25 -7.50 -7.56
C GLU A 47 -2.82 -7.46 -8.09
N LYS A 48 -2.22 -6.27 -8.21
CA LYS A 48 -0.78 -6.11 -8.56
C LYS A 48 0.14 -6.86 -7.59
N ASN A 49 -0.26 -6.98 -6.33
CA ASN A 49 0.50 -7.69 -5.30
C ASN A 49 0.14 -9.18 -5.18
N GLY A 50 -0.68 -9.71 -6.10
CA GLY A 50 -1.00 -11.14 -6.20
C GLY A 50 -2.21 -11.58 -5.38
N PHE A 51 -2.97 -10.65 -4.80
CA PHE A 51 -4.19 -10.98 -4.06
C PHE A 51 -5.35 -11.23 -5.02
N LYS A 52 -6.08 -12.34 -4.82
CA LYS A 52 -7.29 -12.67 -5.58
C LYS A 52 -8.54 -12.19 -4.81
N ILE A 53 -9.16 -11.11 -5.28
CA ILE A 53 -10.38 -10.56 -4.68
C ILE A 53 -11.60 -11.34 -5.22
N LYS A 54 -12.33 -12.03 -4.34
CA LYS A 54 -13.50 -12.83 -4.73
C LYS A 54 -14.80 -12.03 -4.93
N ASN A 55 -14.91 -10.84 -4.34
CA ASN A 55 -16.16 -10.07 -4.30
C ASN A 55 -15.98 -8.66 -4.89
N LYS A 56 -15.71 -8.57 -6.19
CA LYS A 56 -15.52 -7.31 -6.94
C LYS A 56 -16.84 -6.57 -7.28
N ARG A 57 -17.87 -6.68 -6.43
CA ARG A 57 -19.18 -6.06 -6.66
C ARG A 57 -19.28 -4.71 -5.97
#